data_AF-A0A1A8GIA5-F1
#
_entry.id   AF-A0A1A8GIA5-F1
#
_cell.length_a   1.000
_cell.length_b   1.000
_cell.length_c   1.000
_cell.angle_alpha   90.00
_cell.angle_beta   90.00
_cell.angle_gamma   90.00
#
_symmetry.space_group_name_H-M   'P 1'
#
loop_
_entity.id
_entity.type
_entity.pdbx_description
1 polymer ?
#
loop_
_entity_poly.entity_id
_entity_poly.type
_entity_poly.pdbx_seq_one_letter_code
_entity_poly.pdbx_strand_id
1 'polypeptide(L)'
;SGRLVWRKLLSGAIWAFLLTLCLPNVILTHKTPPSRYFKCSDLKAEAGLYWHGLVNHVCQVIFWGNLLTVIICYTLISKELYKSYSRTKSQNTEQNVSLTPSGGKTRKPHQSKRKIHVNVFLILGVFFVCFVPFHFARVPYTMSQTEQVTFDCSLKLFFFQLKEITLFLSSMNSVLDPLIYFFLCRSFRTMLFQTLRLPSGTCSWATGNRVI
;
A
#
# COMPACT_ATOMS: atom_id res chain seq x y z
N SER A 1 20.78 -15.62 -14.10
CA SER A 1 20.23 -16.66 -13.19
C SER A 1 20.14 -16.20 -11.73
N GLY A 2 21.23 -15.76 -11.09
CA GLY A 2 21.26 -15.44 -9.64
C GLY A 2 20.24 -14.43 -9.10
N ARG A 3 19.96 -13.32 -9.81
CA ARG A 3 18.93 -12.33 -9.39
C ARG A 3 17.52 -12.91 -9.29
N LEU A 4 17.17 -13.86 -10.15
CA LEU A 4 15.86 -14.52 -10.11
C LEU A 4 15.77 -15.48 -8.92
N VAL A 5 16.84 -16.24 -8.66
CA VAL A 5 16.96 -17.14 -7.51
C VAL A 5 16.82 -16.34 -6.22
N TRP A 6 17.53 -15.21 -6.09
CA TRP A 6 17.42 -14.33 -4.92
C TRP A 6 15.99 -13.84 -4.67
N ARG A 7 15.27 -13.39 -5.72
CA ARG A 7 13.87 -12.94 -5.60
C ARG A 7 12.95 -14.07 -5.14
N LYS A 8 13.16 -15.29 -5.62
CA LYS A 8 12.38 -16.47 -5.21
C LYS A 8 12.66 -16.83 -3.75
N LEU A 9 13.93 -16.84 -3.34
CA LEU A 9 14.34 -17.10 -1.97
C LEU A 9 13.76 -16.05 -1.02
N LEU A 10 13.86 -14.77 -1.36
CA LEU A 10 13.30 -13.68 -0.57
C LEU A 10 11.77 -13.83 -0.42
N SER A 11 11.06 -14.13 -1.51
CA SER A 11 9.62 -14.36 -1.47
C SER A 11 9.26 -15.57 -0.61
N GLY A 12 9.98 -16.68 -0.74
CA GLY A 12 9.79 -17.87 0.08
C GLY A 12 10.02 -17.60 1.56
N ALA A 13 11.07 -16.83 1.89
CA ALA A 13 11.36 -16.42 3.25
C ALA A 13 10.25 -15.54 3.86
N ILE A 14 9.72 -14.58 3.09
CA ILE A 14 8.59 -13.74 3.53
C ILE A 14 7.36 -14.61 3.82
N TRP A 15 7.01 -15.54 2.94
CA TRP A 15 5.87 -16.43 3.15
C TRP A 15 6.05 -17.35 4.35
N ALA A 16 7.23 -17.96 4.51
CA ALA A 16 7.53 -18.80 5.66
C ALA A 16 7.41 -18.00 6.97
N PHE A 17 7.98 -16.79 7.01
CA PHE A 17 7.87 -15.90 8.16
C PHE A 17 6.42 -15.56 8.50
N LEU A 18 5.60 -15.18 7.50
CA LEU A 18 4.18 -14.89 7.71
C LEU A 18 3.41 -16.11 8.23
N LEU A 19 3.67 -17.30 7.71
CA LEU A 19 3.06 -18.54 8.18
C LEU A 19 3.44 -18.83 9.63
N THR A 20 4.72 -18.66 10.00
CA THR A 20 5.17 -18.83 11.38
C THR A 20 4.51 -17.87 12.35
N LEU A 21 4.21 -16.64 11.94
CA LEU A 21 3.47 -15.69 12.79
C LEU A 21 1.98 -16.03 12.90
N CYS A 22 1.34 -16.39 11.79
CA CYS A 22 -0.11 -16.59 11.70
C CYS A 22 -0.57 -17.95 12.25
N LEU A 23 0.13 -19.04 11.93
CA LEU A 23 -0.31 -20.40 12.24
C LEU A 23 -0.48 -20.64 13.75
N PRO A 24 0.47 -20.27 14.63
CA PRO A 24 0.29 -20.49 16.06
C PRO A 24 -0.86 -19.66 16.63
N ASN A 25 -1.10 -18.45 16.10
CA ASN A 25 -2.21 -17.60 16.54
C ASN A 25 -3.58 -18.23 16.23
N VAL A 26 -3.69 -19.02 15.14
CA VAL A 26 -4.89 -19.81 14.82
C VAL A 26 -4.98 -21.05 15.69
N ILE A 27 -3.92 -21.85 15.77
CA ILE A 27 -3.88 -23.12 16.53
C ILE A 27 -4.17 -22.90 18.02
N LEU A 28 -3.66 -21.80 18.59
CA LEU A 28 -3.86 -21.46 20.00
C LEU A 28 -5.24 -20.85 20.31
N THR A 29 -6.13 -20.72 19.30
CA THR A 29 -7.54 -20.32 19.44
C THR A 29 -8.44 -21.56 19.44
N HIS A 30 -8.46 -22.33 20.54
CA HIS A 30 -9.18 -23.61 20.64
C HIS A 30 -10.20 -23.69 21.79
N LYS A 31 -10.33 -22.66 22.64
CA LYS A 31 -11.32 -22.69 23.73
C LYS A 31 -12.73 -22.55 23.18
N THR A 32 -13.69 -23.19 23.83
CA THR A 32 -15.11 -23.05 23.53
C THR A 32 -15.62 -21.66 23.94
N PRO A 33 -16.58 -21.09 23.20
CA PRO A 33 -17.13 -19.78 23.52
C PRO A 33 -17.82 -19.81 24.90
N PRO A 34 -17.48 -18.88 25.81
CA PRO A 34 -18.02 -18.87 27.17
C PRO A 34 -19.46 -18.38 27.25
N SER A 35 -19.96 -17.68 26.22
CA SER A 35 -21.32 -17.12 26.19
C SER A 35 -21.77 -16.85 24.74
N ARG A 36 -23.01 -16.36 24.57
CA ARG A 36 -23.57 -15.94 23.27
C ARG A 36 -22.88 -14.70 22.68
N TYR A 37 -22.24 -13.88 23.52
CA TYR A 37 -21.49 -12.69 23.14
C TYR A 37 -20.06 -12.79 23.67
N PHE A 38 -19.11 -13.12 22.79
CA PHE A 38 -17.72 -13.34 23.16
C PHE A 38 -16.76 -12.59 22.23
N LYS A 39 -15.55 -12.31 22.69
CA LYS A 39 -14.47 -11.78 21.85
C LYS A 39 -13.60 -12.93 21.34
N CYS A 40 -12.99 -12.77 20.17
CA CYS A 40 -12.03 -13.75 19.62
C CYS A 40 -10.80 -13.95 20.53
N SER A 41 -10.47 -12.98 21.39
CA SER A 41 -9.45 -13.14 22.43
C SER A 41 -9.81 -14.20 23.47
N ASP A 42 -11.10 -14.37 23.76
CA ASP A 42 -11.58 -15.23 24.84
C ASP A 42 -11.46 -16.73 24.47
N LEU A 43 -11.37 -17.00 23.16
CA LEU A 43 -11.16 -18.35 22.62
C LEU A 43 -9.68 -18.77 22.66
N LYS A 44 -8.76 -17.86 23.00
CA LYS A 44 -7.32 -18.16 23.04
C LYS A 44 -6.93 -18.80 24.38
N ALA A 45 -6.04 -19.79 24.29
CA ALA A 45 -5.28 -20.26 25.45
C ALA A 45 -4.42 -19.12 26.03
N GLU A 46 -3.95 -19.28 27.27
CA GLU A 46 -3.09 -18.27 27.91
C GLU A 46 -1.81 -18.02 27.09
N ALA A 47 -1.17 -19.09 26.62
CA ALA A 47 -0.05 -19.00 25.68
C ALA A 47 -0.43 -18.31 24.35
N GLY A 48 -1.68 -18.50 23.89
CA GLY A 48 -2.22 -17.84 22.70
C GLY A 48 -2.40 -16.33 22.86
N LEU A 49 -2.77 -15.86 24.06
CA LEU A 49 -2.87 -14.43 24.37
C LEU A 49 -1.49 -13.76 24.38
N TYR A 50 -0.49 -14.39 25.01
CA TYR A 50 0.89 -13.89 24.99
C TYR A 50 1.43 -13.85 23.55
N TRP A 51 1.28 -14.94 22.80
CA TRP A 51 1.69 -15.01 21.40
C TRP A 51 0.99 -13.95 20.53
N HIS A 52 -0.32 -13.76 20.73
CA HIS A 52 -1.10 -12.74 20.04
C HIS A 52 -0.55 -11.32 20.30
N GLY A 53 -0.20 -11.02 21.56
CA GLY A 53 0.45 -9.77 21.94
C GLY A 53 1.79 -9.56 21.22
N LEU A 54 2.65 -10.58 21.26
CA LEU A 54 3.96 -10.56 20.58
C LEU A 54 3.81 -10.34 19.06
N VAL A 55 2.95 -11.12 18.41
CA VAL A 55 2.71 -10.99 16.95
C VAL A 55 2.19 -9.60 16.62
N ASN A 56 1.25 -9.07 17.40
CA ASN A 56 0.72 -7.72 17.18
C ASN A 56 1.81 -6.65 17.30
N HIS A 57 2.70 -6.79 18.27
CA HIS A 57 3.84 -5.88 18.46
C HIS A 57 4.83 -5.97 17.29
N VAL A 58 5.22 -7.18 16.90
CA VAL A 58 6.10 -7.42 15.75
C VAL A 58 5.50 -6.84 14.46
N CYS A 59 4.20 -7.04 14.21
CA CYS A 59 3.51 -6.45 13.07
C CYS A 59 3.53 -4.91 13.08
N GLN A 60 3.43 -4.28 14.25
CA GLN A 60 3.57 -2.81 14.35
C GLN A 60 4.98 -2.37 13.96
N VAL A 61 6.02 -2.98 14.52
CA VAL A 61 7.42 -2.65 14.18
C VAL A 61 7.68 -2.79 12.68
N ILE A 62 7.23 -3.90 12.08
CA ILE A 62 7.36 -4.13 10.64
C ILE A 62 6.63 -3.05 9.83
N PHE A 63 5.40 -2.69 10.22
CA PHE A 63 4.62 -1.68 9.51
C PHE A 63 5.30 -0.31 9.55
N TRP A 64 5.68 0.17 10.73
CA TRP A 64 6.33 1.47 10.90
C TRP A 64 7.70 1.54 10.21
N GLY A 65 8.46 0.43 10.24
CA GLY A 65 9.71 0.32 9.50
C GLY A 65 9.52 0.38 7.98
N ASN A 66 8.51 -0.31 7.44
CA ASN A 66 8.16 -0.22 6.01
C ASN A 66 7.68 1.18 5.63
N LEU A 67 6.82 1.79 6.45
CA LEU A 67 6.31 3.15 6.24
C LEU A 67 7.47 4.16 6.17
N LEU A 68 8.41 4.09 7.11
CA LEU A 68 9.61 4.94 7.12
C LEU A 68 10.46 4.72 5.88
N THR A 69 10.71 3.46 5.51
CA THR A 69 11.48 3.10 4.31
C THR A 69 10.84 3.69 3.05
N VAL A 70 9.52 3.55 2.92
CA VAL A 70 8.74 4.11 1.80
C VAL A 70 8.87 5.63 1.73
N ILE A 71 8.73 6.34 2.86
CA ILE A 71 8.84 7.81 2.93
C ILE A 71 10.25 8.26 2.51
N ILE A 72 11.30 7.61 3.02
CA ILE A 72 12.69 7.92 2.69
C ILE A 72 12.94 7.70 1.20
N CYS A 73 12.66 6.49 0.70
CA CYS A 73 12.86 6.14 -0.70
C CYS A 73 12.12 7.11 -1.63
N TYR A 74 10.86 7.42 -1.32
CA TYR A 74 10.04 8.29 -2.16
C TYR A 74 10.52 9.76 -2.12
N THR A 75 10.99 10.24 -0.96
CA THR A 75 11.57 11.57 -0.83
C THR A 75 12.85 11.70 -1.66
N LEU A 76 13.73 10.68 -1.64
CA LEU A 76 14.94 10.63 -2.45
C LEU A 76 14.63 10.59 -3.95
N ILE A 77 13.68 9.74 -4.36
CA ILE A 77 13.22 9.65 -5.74
C ILE A 77 12.64 11.00 -6.20
N SER A 78 11.75 11.60 -5.39
CA SER A 78 11.11 12.88 -5.73
C SER A 78 12.12 14.02 -5.82
N LYS A 79 13.13 14.06 -4.93
CA LYS A 79 14.21 15.05 -4.98
C LYS A 79 15.03 14.93 -6.25
N GLU A 80 15.44 13.73 -6.64
CA GLU A 80 16.23 13.52 -7.87
C GLU A 80 15.41 13.86 -9.12
N LEU A 81 14.11 13.58 -9.11
CA LEU A 81 13.21 13.95 -10.21
C LEU A 81 12.98 15.46 -10.29
N TYR A 82 12.78 16.13 -9.16
CA TYR A 82 12.63 17.58 -9.12
C TYR A 82 13.92 18.26 -9.63
N LYS A 83 15.08 17.77 -9.21
CA LYS A 83 16.39 18.21 -9.70
C LYS A 83 16.59 17.96 -11.19
N SER A 84 16.13 16.82 -11.72
CA SER A 84 16.15 16.52 -13.15
C SER A 84 15.21 17.43 -13.95
N TYR A 85 14.02 17.70 -13.41
CA TYR A 85 13.04 18.60 -14.01
C TYR A 85 13.55 20.05 -14.06
N SER A 86 14.11 20.56 -12.96
CA SER A 86 14.64 21.93 -12.89
C SER A 86 15.80 22.16 -13.86
N ARG A 87 16.71 21.20 -13.99
CA ARG A 87 17.80 21.23 -14.99
C ARG A 87 17.29 21.28 -16.42
N THR A 88 16.26 20.49 -16.73
CA THR A 88 15.66 20.45 -18.07
C THR A 88 14.90 21.74 -18.38
N LYS A 89 14.27 22.37 -17.38
CA LYS A 89 13.62 23.68 -17.52
C LYS A 89 14.64 24.78 -17.79
N SER A 90 15.76 24.79 -17.06
CA SER A 90 16.86 25.76 -17.25
C SER A 90 17.43 25.72 -18.66
N GLN A 91 17.72 24.52 -19.19
CA GLN A 91 18.23 24.34 -20.56
C GLN A 91 17.24 24.82 -21.64
N ASN A 92 15.93 24.60 -21.45
CA ASN A 92 14.92 25.11 -22.38
C ASN A 92 14.72 26.64 -22.29
N THR A 93 15.08 27.27 -21.16
CA THR A 93 15.04 28.72 -21.00
C THR A 93 16.25 29.39 -21.65
N GLU A 94 17.45 28.81 -21.56
CA GLU A 94 18.65 29.30 -22.25
C GLU A 94 18.63 29.10 -23.77
N GLN A 95 18.02 28.03 -24.29
CA GLN A 95 17.94 27.78 -25.74
C GLN A 95 17.04 28.77 -26.50
N ASN A 96 16.19 29.56 -25.81
CA ASN A 96 15.36 30.59 -26.44
C ASN A 96 16.14 31.87 -26.81
N VAL A 97 17.43 31.95 -26.48
CA VAL A 97 18.31 33.09 -26.82
C VAL A 97 19.19 32.79 -28.05
N SER A 98 19.27 31.54 -28.52
CA SER A 98 20.08 31.16 -29.68
C SER A 98 19.23 30.54 -30.80
N LEU A 99 18.96 31.35 -31.83
CA LEU A 99 18.30 30.96 -33.09
C LEU A 99 19.08 29.85 -33.82
N THR A 100 18.51 28.64 -33.91
CA THR A 100 18.56 27.78 -35.12
C THR A 100 17.49 26.66 -35.01
N PRO A 101 16.69 26.39 -36.05
CA PRO A 101 15.72 25.30 -36.05
C PRO A 101 16.31 24.06 -36.72
N SER A 102 16.61 23.00 -35.96
CA SER A 102 16.87 21.68 -36.56
C SER A 102 16.26 20.55 -35.73
N GLY A 103 15.32 19.85 -36.38
CA GLY A 103 15.25 18.40 -36.44
C GLY A 103 15.15 17.57 -35.15
N GLY A 104 14.00 16.91 -34.97
CA GLY A 104 13.95 15.61 -34.25
C GLY A 104 13.32 15.62 -32.86
N LYS A 105 12.00 15.84 -32.75
CA LYS A 105 11.25 15.64 -31.48
C LYS A 105 10.96 14.14 -31.22
N THR A 106 11.94 13.38 -30.73
CA THR A 106 11.68 12.09 -30.05
C THR A 106 11.28 12.32 -28.60
N ARG A 107 10.10 12.93 -28.38
CA ARG A 107 9.53 13.28 -27.05
C ARG A 107 8.94 12.08 -26.28
N LYS A 108 9.54 10.89 -26.40
CA LYS A 108 9.02 9.63 -25.81
C LYS A 108 9.47 9.29 -24.36
N PRO A 109 10.64 9.70 -23.83
CA PRO A 109 11.07 9.23 -22.50
C PRO A 109 10.32 9.88 -21.32
N HIS A 110 9.84 11.13 -21.47
CA HIS A 110 9.18 11.85 -20.39
C HIS A 110 7.78 11.29 -20.03
N GLN A 111 7.03 10.80 -21.02
CA GLN A 111 5.71 10.21 -20.78
C GLN A 111 5.76 8.85 -20.05
N SER A 112 6.74 8.00 -20.37
CA SER A 112 6.89 6.70 -19.72
C SER A 112 7.27 6.85 -18.25
N LYS A 113 8.22 7.74 -17.94
CA LYS A 113 8.59 8.07 -16.56
C LYS A 113 7.37 8.61 -15.79
N ARG A 114 6.66 9.62 -16.33
CA ARG A 114 5.46 10.21 -15.69
C ARG A 114 4.37 9.18 -15.35
N LYS A 115 4.14 8.18 -16.22
CA LYS A 115 3.16 7.09 -15.98
C LYS A 115 3.58 6.17 -14.82
N ILE A 116 4.86 5.77 -14.76
CA ILE A 116 5.39 4.96 -13.65
C ILE A 116 5.23 5.72 -12.32
N HIS A 117 5.43 7.05 -12.30
CA HIS A 117 5.29 7.86 -11.09
C HIS A 117 3.84 7.97 -10.59
N VAL A 118 2.88 8.20 -11.49
CA VAL A 118 1.44 8.19 -11.12
C VAL A 118 1.08 6.82 -10.54
N ASN A 119 1.64 5.76 -11.12
CA ASN A 119 1.32 4.43 -10.68
C ASN A 119 1.82 4.13 -9.26
N VAL A 120 3.07 4.48 -8.99
CA VAL A 120 3.65 4.36 -7.64
C VAL A 120 2.89 5.24 -6.65
N PHE A 121 2.57 6.49 -7.00
CA PHE A 121 1.83 7.40 -6.12
C PHE A 121 0.43 6.88 -5.74
N LEU A 122 -0.27 6.25 -6.69
CA LEU A 122 -1.57 5.65 -6.44
C LEU A 122 -1.45 4.45 -5.48
N ILE A 123 -0.50 3.54 -5.72
CA ILE A 123 -0.24 2.40 -4.82
C ILE A 123 0.10 2.89 -3.41
N LEU A 124 0.95 3.92 -3.31
CA LEU A 124 1.28 4.55 -2.03
C LEU A 124 0.03 5.16 -1.38
N GLY A 125 -0.76 5.94 -2.12
CA GLY A 125 -1.99 6.56 -1.61
C GLY A 125 -2.96 5.53 -1.04
N VAL A 126 -3.16 4.41 -1.72
CA VAL A 126 -3.99 3.31 -1.19
C VAL A 126 -3.36 2.69 0.06
N PHE A 127 -2.05 2.43 0.07
CA PHE A 127 -1.37 1.92 1.26
C PHE A 127 -1.58 2.83 2.48
N PHE A 128 -1.42 4.15 2.30
CA PHE A 128 -1.64 5.13 3.36
C PHE A 128 -3.09 5.11 3.86
N VAL A 129 -4.07 5.16 2.96
CA VAL A 129 -5.49 5.19 3.33
C VAL A 129 -5.92 3.88 4.01
N CYS A 130 -5.51 2.73 3.48
CA CYS A 130 -5.96 1.43 3.98
C CYS A 130 -5.25 0.99 5.26
N PHE A 131 -3.94 1.21 5.40
CA PHE A 131 -3.17 0.60 6.48
C PHE A 131 -2.77 1.56 7.59
N VAL A 132 -2.45 2.82 7.30
CA VAL A 132 -1.98 3.77 8.34
C VAL A 132 -3.05 4.01 9.42
N PRO A 133 -4.33 4.29 9.08
CA PRO A 133 -5.37 4.46 10.10
C PRO A 133 -5.53 3.25 11.02
N PHE A 134 -5.47 2.03 10.46
CA PHE A 134 -5.58 0.80 11.22
C PHE A 134 -4.43 0.62 12.21
N HIS A 135 -3.19 0.75 11.72
CA HIS A 135 -2.02 0.60 12.57
C HIS A 135 -1.93 1.69 13.63
N PHE A 136 -2.36 2.91 13.33
CA PHE A 136 -2.44 4.01 14.29
C PHE A 136 -3.50 3.75 15.36
N ALA A 137 -4.73 3.38 14.99
CA ALA A 137 -5.83 3.10 15.93
C ALA A 137 -5.57 1.87 16.81
N ARG A 138 -4.77 0.92 16.31
CA ARG A 138 -4.42 -0.31 17.04
C ARG A 138 -3.50 -0.05 18.24
N VAL A 139 -2.66 0.98 18.22
CA VAL A 139 -1.78 1.35 19.33
C VAL A 139 -2.57 1.75 20.60
N PRO A 140 -3.43 2.79 20.57
CA PRO A 140 -4.21 3.20 21.74
C PRO A 140 -5.24 2.14 22.15
N TYR A 141 -5.81 1.39 21.20
CA TYR A 141 -6.68 0.26 21.53
C TYR A 141 -5.95 -0.82 22.35
N THR A 142 -4.71 -1.16 21.99
CA THR A 142 -3.91 -2.12 22.76
C THR A 142 -3.58 -1.57 24.15
N MET A 143 -3.14 -0.32 24.25
CA MET A 143 -2.90 0.36 25.54
C MET A 143 -4.16 0.38 26.42
N SER A 144 -5.34 0.61 25.85
CA SER A 144 -6.61 0.59 26.59
C SER A 144 -7.02 -0.77 27.15
N GLN A 145 -6.41 -1.86 26.65
CA GLN A 145 -6.67 -3.21 27.11
C GLN A 145 -5.56 -3.80 28.00
N THR A 146 -4.32 -3.33 27.89
CA THR A 146 -3.18 -3.90 28.61
C THR A 146 -2.65 -3.05 29.77
N GLU A 147 -2.82 -1.72 29.71
CA GLU A 147 -2.33 -0.83 30.77
C GLU A 147 -3.40 -0.66 31.88
N GLN A 148 -2.96 -0.63 33.14
CA GLN A 148 -3.80 -0.33 34.32
C GLN A 148 -4.31 1.13 34.35
N VAL A 149 -4.13 1.90 33.28
CA VAL A 149 -4.64 3.26 33.16
C VAL A 149 -6.17 3.17 32.98
N THR A 150 -6.91 3.76 33.91
CA THR A 150 -8.37 3.79 33.92
C THR A 150 -8.89 4.67 32.78
N PHE A 151 -8.96 4.11 31.57
CA PHE A 151 -9.71 4.72 30.48
C PHE A 151 -11.21 4.63 30.79
N ASP A 152 -11.89 5.77 30.67
CA ASP A 152 -13.34 5.85 30.80
C ASP A 152 -14.05 4.96 29.76
N CYS A 153 -15.26 4.49 30.09
CA CYS A 153 -16.08 3.63 29.25
C CYS A 153 -16.33 4.24 27.86
N SER A 154 -16.63 5.54 27.82
CA SER A 154 -16.84 6.30 26.58
C SER A 154 -15.61 6.27 25.66
N LEU A 155 -14.43 6.35 26.25
CA LEU A 155 -13.16 6.42 25.52
C LEU A 155 -12.73 5.03 25.04
N LYS A 156 -13.00 3.97 25.82
CA LYS A 156 -12.89 2.57 25.37
C LYS A 156 -13.82 2.26 24.20
N LEU A 157 -15.06 2.74 24.25
CA LEU A 157 -16.03 2.58 23.16
C LEU A 157 -15.56 3.30 21.88
N PHE A 158 -15.05 4.53 22.02
CA PHE A 158 -14.49 5.28 20.91
C PHE A 158 -13.32 4.54 20.23
N PHE A 159 -12.34 4.05 21.00
CA PHE A 159 -11.22 3.31 20.42
C PHE A 159 -11.65 1.98 19.79
N PHE A 160 -12.66 1.32 20.36
CA PHE A 160 -13.24 0.13 19.76
C PHE A 160 -13.87 0.44 18.39
N GLN A 161 -14.73 1.45 18.30
CA GLN A 161 -15.36 1.87 17.04
C GLN A 161 -14.33 2.31 16.00
N LEU A 162 -13.34 3.10 16.42
CA LEU A 162 -12.24 3.53 15.54
C LEU A 162 -11.46 2.33 14.99
N LYS A 163 -11.16 1.34 15.84
CA LYS A 163 -10.48 0.10 15.44
C LYS A 163 -11.31 -0.72 14.44
N GLU A 164 -12.63 -0.80 14.62
CA GLU A 164 -13.52 -1.52 13.67
C GLU A 164 -13.60 -0.81 12.30
N ILE A 165 -13.78 0.52 12.29
CA ILE A 165 -13.83 1.31 11.04
C ILE A 165 -12.51 1.20 10.28
N THR A 166 -11.39 1.33 10.99
CA THR A 166 -10.07 1.26 10.35
C THR A 166 -9.71 -0.16 9.92
N LEU A 167 -10.19 -1.19 10.61
CA LEU A 167 -10.08 -2.59 10.16
C LEU A 167 -10.85 -2.82 8.86
N PHE A 168 -12.07 -2.29 8.75
CA PHE A 168 -12.84 -2.33 7.51
C PHE A 168 -12.08 -1.65 6.36
N LEU A 169 -11.52 -0.46 6.61
CA LEU A 169 -10.74 0.27 5.61
C LEU A 169 -9.49 -0.50 5.16
N SER A 170 -8.83 -1.22 6.08
CA SER A 170 -7.70 -2.09 5.76
C SER A 170 -8.13 -3.29 4.88
N SER A 171 -9.28 -3.90 5.17
CA SER A 171 -9.79 -5.02 4.38
C SER A 171 -10.06 -4.66 2.92
N MET A 172 -10.42 -3.39 2.67
CA MET A 172 -10.69 -2.88 1.33
C MET A 172 -9.46 -2.89 0.43
N ASN A 173 -8.23 -2.91 0.97
CA ASN A 173 -7.01 -3.04 0.18
C ASN A 173 -7.08 -4.24 -0.78
N SER A 174 -7.62 -5.38 -0.33
CA SER A 174 -7.73 -6.61 -1.14
C SER A 174 -8.65 -6.45 -2.36
N VAL A 175 -9.64 -5.56 -2.29
CA VAL A 175 -10.57 -5.24 -3.40
C VAL A 175 -10.04 -4.11 -4.27
N LEU A 176 -9.25 -3.22 -3.67
CA LEU A 176 -8.58 -2.14 -4.39
C LEU A 176 -7.44 -2.68 -5.27
N ASP A 177 -6.81 -3.81 -4.93
CA ASP A 177 -5.73 -4.41 -5.74
C ASP A 177 -6.11 -4.61 -7.23
N PRO A 178 -7.23 -5.29 -7.61
CA PRO A 178 -7.68 -5.36 -9.00
C PRO A 178 -7.96 -4.01 -9.67
N LEU A 179 -8.54 -3.05 -8.92
CA LEU A 179 -8.87 -1.72 -9.43
C LEU A 179 -7.61 -0.90 -9.70
N ILE A 180 -6.65 -0.95 -8.77
CA ILE A 180 -5.28 -0.47 -8.87
C ILE A 180 -4.69 -1.01 -10.19
N TYR A 181 -4.60 -2.33 -10.40
CA TYR A 181 -4.03 -2.86 -11.64
C TYR A 181 -4.78 -2.44 -12.92
N PHE A 182 -6.11 -2.32 -12.86
CA PHE A 182 -6.94 -1.85 -13.97
C PHE A 182 -6.65 -0.39 -14.36
N PHE A 183 -6.54 0.51 -13.39
CA PHE A 183 -6.25 1.93 -13.62
C PHE A 183 -4.76 2.18 -13.96
N LEU A 184 -3.86 1.33 -13.47
CA LEU A 184 -2.41 1.52 -13.58
C LEU A 184 -1.79 0.92 -14.86
N CYS A 185 -2.28 -0.24 -15.31
CA CYS A 185 -1.61 -1.01 -16.35
C CYS A 185 -2.44 -1.02 -17.64
N ARG A 186 -2.02 -0.23 -18.63
CA ARG A 186 -2.63 -0.22 -19.97
C ARG A 186 -2.63 -1.62 -20.60
N SER A 187 -1.58 -2.41 -20.35
CA SER A 187 -1.46 -3.79 -20.83
C SER A 187 -2.47 -4.73 -20.15
N PHE A 188 -2.69 -4.58 -18.84
CA PHE A 188 -3.71 -5.33 -18.12
C PHE A 188 -5.11 -4.95 -18.60
N ARG A 189 -5.36 -3.65 -18.80
CA ARG A 189 -6.60 -3.15 -19.37
C ARG A 189 -6.87 -3.74 -20.76
N THR A 190 -5.86 -3.75 -21.64
CA THR A 190 -5.96 -4.34 -22.99
C THR A 190 -6.19 -5.85 -22.93
N MET A 191 -5.47 -6.58 -22.09
CA MET A 191 -5.67 -8.02 -21.90
C MET A 191 -7.08 -8.32 -21.37
N LEU A 192 -7.55 -7.58 -20.37
CA LEU A 192 -8.89 -7.74 -19.77
C LEU A 192 -9.99 -7.47 -20.81
N PHE A 193 -9.90 -6.38 -21.58
CA PHE A 193 -10.85 -6.10 -22.65
C PHE A 193 -10.85 -7.18 -23.73
N GLN A 194 -9.68 -7.73 -24.09
CA GLN A 194 -9.57 -8.87 -24.99
C GLN A 194 -10.19 -10.15 -24.41
N THR A 195 -9.91 -10.48 -23.15
CA THR A 195 -10.46 -11.65 -22.45
C THR A 195 -11.97 -11.55 -22.28
N LEU A 196 -12.50 -10.36 -21.96
CA LEU A 196 -13.93 -10.10 -21.80
C LEU A 196 -14.66 -9.87 -23.13
N ARG A 197 -13.95 -9.93 -24.28
CA ARG A 197 -14.48 -9.62 -25.63
C ARG A 197 -15.22 -8.28 -25.71
N LEU A 198 -14.80 -7.32 -24.88
CA LEU A 198 -15.34 -5.98 -24.87
C LEU A 198 -14.53 -5.11 -25.85
N PRO A 199 -15.17 -4.19 -26.59
CA PRO A 199 -14.45 -3.25 -27.45
C PRO A 199 -13.42 -2.51 -26.60
N SER A 200 -12.19 -2.40 -27.09
CA SER A 200 -11.15 -1.61 -26.43
C SER A 200 -11.62 -0.16 -26.39
N GLY A 201 -12.13 0.29 -25.24
CA GLY A 201 -12.52 1.68 -25.02
C GLY A 201 -11.31 2.59 -25.16
N THR A 202 -11.11 3.12 -26.36
CA THR A 202 -10.21 4.24 -26.61
C THR A 202 -10.83 5.45 -25.92
N CYS A 203 -10.45 5.74 -24.68
CA CYS A 203 -10.76 7.04 -24.06
C CYS A 203 -10.06 8.11 -24.90
N SER A 204 -10.76 8.62 -25.92
CA SER A 204 -10.34 9.69 -26.82
C SER A 204 -10.07 11.01 -26.06
N TRP A 205 -10.62 11.18 -24.86
CA TRP A 205 -10.51 12.43 -24.11
C TRP A 205 -9.09 12.81 -23.63
N ALA A 206 -8.13 11.87 -23.64
CA ALA A 206 -6.73 12.16 -23.27
C ALA A 206 -5.83 12.51 -24.47
N THR A 207 -6.33 12.44 -25.69
CA THR A 207 -5.62 12.85 -26.91
C THR A 207 -6.52 13.82 -27.64
N GLY A 208 -6.31 15.12 -27.39
CA GLY A 208 -7.02 16.21 -28.06
C GLY A 208 -6.72 16.27 -29.56
N ASN A 209 -7.21 15.30 -30.31
CA ASN A 209 -7.40 15.41 -31.75
C ASN A 209 -8.83 15.90 -31.96
N ARG A 210 -8.90 17.22 -32.17
CA ARG A 210 -10.05 17.88 -32.80
C ARG A 210 -10.08 17.36 -34.24
N VAL A 211 -11.06 16.55 -34.58
CA VAL A 211 -11.33 16.16 -35.97
C VAL A 211 -12.03 17.35 -36.61
N ILE A 212 -11.42 17.89 -37.67
CA ILE A 212 -12.10 18.66 -38.71
C ILE A 212 -12.68 17.63 -39.67
#